data_AF-A0A068WJ03-F1
#
_entry.id   AF-A0A068WJ03-F1
#
_cell.length_a   1.000
_cell.length_b   1.000
_cell.length_c   1.000
_cell.angle_alpha   90.00
_cell.angle_beta   90.00
_cell.angle_gamma   90.00
#
_symmetry.space_group_name_H-M   'P 1'
#
loop_
_entity.id
_entity.type
_entity.pdbx_description
1 polymer ?
#
loop_
_entity_poly.entity_id
_entity_poly.type
_entity_poly.pdbx_seq_one_letter_code
_entity_poly.pdbx_strand_id
1 'polypeptide(L)'
;MVLQKQKLFMQRREPSSFEALDEPCPVNEFNFTKLKSSEKLFQISFQELGTCPTRKKSSLPFYDELDSHPVDNFVFEFRTLDELQMSFGLWDLVERCQEMKIAHNLFAARNATGALRVVVWPRRSVYGAKACQHHPVKSDECVFNVAVAELAGMFVVPDEATAHPLSLPSGLHEVYISARLDRQEITQLETLLLPQVI
;
A
#
# COMPACT_ATOMS: atom_id res chain seq x y z
N MET A 1 5.61 9.98 -4.23
CA MET A 1 5.95 10.94 -3.12
C MET A 1 6.95 10.28 -2.19
N VAL A 2 8.05 10.93 -1.82
CA VAL A 2 9.10 10.41 -0.91
C VAL A 2 9.47 11.49 0.11
N LEU A 3 9.25 11.24 1.38
CA LEU A 3 9.43 12.19 2.48
C LEU A 3 10.70 11.86 3.26
N GLN A 4 11.62 12.80 3.42
CA GLN A 4 12.82 12.60 4.21
C GLN A 4 12.54 12.88 5.71
N LYS A 5 12.38 11.84 6.55
CA LYS A 5 12.10 11.95 8.00
C LYS A 5 12.83 10.89 8.84
N GLN A 6 14.04 11.20 9.32
CA GLN A 6 14.84 10.29 10.18
C GLN A 6 14.09 9.76 11.41
N LYS A 7 13.35 10.62 12.13
CA LYS A 7 12.67 10.22 13.38
C LYS A 7 11.48 9.29 13.16
N LEU A 8 10.64 9.54 12.14
CA LEU A 8 9.47 8.70 11.83
C LEU A 8 9.85 7.40 11.13
N PHE A 9 11.05 7.33 10.54
CA PHE A 9 11.58 6.10 10.00
C PHE A 9 11.97 5.11 11.11
N MET A 10 12.60 5.62 12.19
CA MET A 10 13.08 4.80 13.31
C MET A 10 12.04 4.55 14.41
N GLN A 11 11.05 5.44 14.59
CA GLN A 11 10.04 5.34 15.65
C GLN A 11 8.63 5.23 15.05
N ARG A 12 7.91 4.14 15.38
CA ARG A 12 6.47 4.04 15.08
C ARG A 12 5.72 5.08 15.91
N ARG A 13 4.70 5.71 15.32
CA ARG A 13 3.74 6.51 16.10
C ARG A 13 2.92 5.56 16.97
N GLU A 14 2.71 5.94 18.22
CA GLU A 14 1.69 5.30 19.03
C GLU A 14 0.32 5.60 18.43
N PRO A 15 -0.61 4.63 18.42
CA PRO A 15 -1.98 4.89 18.03
C PRO A 15 -2.55 6.04 18.86
N SER A 16 -3.14 7.04 18.21
CA SER A 16 -3.91 8.05 18.91
C SER A 16 -5.12 7.38 19.54
N SER A 17 -5.35 7.62 20.84
CA SER A 17 -6.62 7.29 21.46
C SER A 17 -7.71 8.15 20.83
N PHE A 18 -8.86 7.56 20.55
CA PHE A 18 -10.07 8.29 20.15
C PHE A 18 -11.22 7.86 21.05
N GLU A 19 -12.11 8.79 21.37
CA GLU A 19 -13.26 8.55 22.26
C GLU A 19 -14.51 8.13 21.49
N ALA A 20 -14.63 8.54 20.22
CA ALA A 20 -15.78 8.26 19.39
C ALA A 20 -15.40 8.07 17.91
N LEU A 21 -16.22 7.31 17.17
CA LEU A 21 -15.95 6.98 15.76
C LEU A 21 -16.07 8.21 14.84
N ASP A 22 -16.85 9.21 15.26
CA ASP A 22 -17.11 10.48 14.59
C ASP A 22 -16.28 11.64 15.13
N GLU A 23 -15.28 11.35 15.99
CA GLU A 23 -14.40 12.37 16.54
C GLU A 23 -13.66 13.10 15.40
N PRO A 24 -13.80 14.44 15.31
CA PRO A 24 -13.18 15.20 14.23
C PRO A 24 -11.65 15.14 14.37
N CYS A 25 -10.99 14.71 13.29
CA CYS A 25 -9.53 14.57 13.29
C CYS A 25 -8.84 15.94 13.48
N PRO A 26 -8.03 16.14 14.55
CA PRO A 26 -7.41 17.42 14.81
C PRO A 26 -6.40 17.77 13.71
N VAL A 27 -6.74 18.77 12.89
CA VAL A 27 -6.00 19.23 11.70
C VAL A 27 -4.55 19.61 12.01
N ASN A 28 -4.27 19.97 13.26
CA ASN A 28 -2.95 20.36 13.74
C ASN A 28 -2.08 19.19 14.21
N GLU A 29 -2.68 18.05 14.54
CA GLU A 29 -1.99 16.88 15.09
C GLU A 29 -1.86 15.76 14.05
N PHE A 30 -2.90 15.57 13.23
CA PHE A 30 -2.94 14.56 12.19
C PHE A 30 -2.67 15.20 10.82
N ASN A 31 -1.40 15.36 10.49
CA ASN A 31 -1.02 16.00 9.25
C ASN A 31 0.18 15.29 8.60
N PHE A 32 -0.11 14.47 7.58
CA PHE A 32 0.93 13.81 6.76
C PHE A 32 1.66 14.79 5.83
N THR A 33 1.14 16.02 5.65
CA THR A 33 1.70 17.01 4.72
C THR A 33 2.49 18.13 5.40
N LYS A 34 2.40 18.28 6.74
CA LYS A 34 3.29 19.19 7.49
C LYS A 34 4.70 18.61 7.57
N LEU A 35 5.58 19.23 6.79
CA LEU A 35 7.02 19.03 6.83
C LEU A 35 7.65 20.02 7.78
N LYS A 36 8.55 19.56 8.64
CA LYS A 36 9.48 20.48 9.33
C LYS A 36 10.40 21.10 8.29
N SER A 37 10.93 22.28 8.57
CA SER A 37 11.90 22.95 7.70
C SER A 37 13.18 22.13 7.45
N SER A 38 13.48 21.15 8.33
CA SER A 38 14.59 20.20 8.18
C SER A 38 14.25 18.96 7.32
N GLU A 39 12.99 18.79 6.92
CA GLU A 39 12.52 17.63 6.16
C GLU A 39 12.37 18.01 4.69
N LYS A 40 12.86 17.16 3.78
CA LYS A 40 12.70 17.35 2.34
C LYS A 40 11.60 16.42 1.82
N LEU A 41 10.74 16.93 0.95
CA LEU A 41 9.80 16.10 0.18
C LEU A 41 10.27 16.02 -1.26
N PHE A 42 10.59 14.81 -1.68
CA PHE A 42 10.89 14.46 -3.05
C PHE A 42 9.61 13.91 -3.69
N GLN A 43 9.02 14.62 -4.64
CA GLN A 43 7.95 14.04 -5.43
C GLN A 43 8.54 13.12 -6.48
N ILE A 44 8.69 11.83 -6.17
CA ILE A 44 8.80 10.84 -7.25
C ILE A 44 7.42 10.73 -7.88
N SER A 45 7.33 11.12 -9.15
CA SER A 45 6.11 11.13 -9.96
C SER A 45 5.60 9.70 -10.13
N PHE A 46 4.66 9.31 -9.28
CA PHE A 46 3.79 8.17 -9.49
C PHE A 46 2.42 8.72 -9.89
N GLN A 47 1.69 8.03 -10.76
CA GLN A 47 0.28 8.35 -10.96
C GLN A 47 -0.45 8.20 -9.62
N GLU A 48 -1.28 9.18 -9.26
CA GLU A 48 -2.12 9.06 -8.08
C GLU A 48 -3.01 7.82 -8.24
N LEU A 49 -3.07 6.98 -7.22
CA LEU A 49 -3.89 5.76 -7.27
C LEU A 49 -5.37 6.03 -7.56
N GLY A 50 -5.86 7.22 -7.17
CA GLY A 50 -7.20 7.68 -7.49
C GLY A 50 -7.43 7.98 -8.98
N THR A 51 -6.37 8.19 -9.77
CA THR A 51 -6.44 8.45 -11.22
C THR A 51 -5.79 7.35 -12.06
N CYS A 52 -5.13 6.38 -11.43
CA CYS A 52 -4.45 5.29 -12.13
C CYS A 52 -5.48 4.45 -12.90
N PRO A 53 -5.26 4.12 -14.18
CA PRO A 53 -6.14 3.25 -14.94
C PRO A 53 -6.28 1.87 -14.28
N THR A 54 -7.49 1.33 -14.34
CA THR A 54 -7.78 -0.04 -13.93
C THR A 54 -8.02 -0.90 -15.16
N ARG A 55 -7.76 -2.20 -15.02
CA ARG A 55 -8.14 -3.21 -16.00
C ARG A 55 -8.65 -4.45 -15.30
N LYS A 56 -9.38 -5.28 -16.04
CA LYS A 56 -9.82 -6.59 -15.55
C LYS A 56 -8.61 -7.51 -15.34
N LYS A 57 -8.62 -8.27 -14.24
CA LYS A 57 -7.63 -9.32 -14.00
C LYS A 57 -7.86 -10.45 -15.01
N SER A 58 -6.79 -10.92 -15.65
CA SER A 58 -6.88 -11.96 -16.68
C SER A 58 -7.30 -13.32 -16.12
N SER A 59 -6.84 -13.66 -14.91
CA SER A 59 -7.19 -14.88 -14.19
C SER A 59 -8.53 -14.78 -13.45
N LEU A 60 -9.03 -13.56 -13.20
CA LEU A 60 -10.21 -13.28 -12.40
C LEU A 60 -11.07 -12.17 -13.05
N PRO A 61 -11.85 -12.47 -14.09
CA PRO A 61 -12.57 -11.45 -14.87
C PRO A 61 -13.62 -10.65 -14.08
N PHE A 62 -14.00 -11.07 -12.86
CA PHE A 62 -14.89 -10.30 -12.00
C PHE A 62 -14.18 -9.22 -11.17
N TYR A 63 -12.84 -9.28 -11.10
CA TYR A 63 -12.02 -8.37 -10.32
C TYR A 63 -11.21 -7.45 -11.23
N ASP A 64 -11.00 -6.22 -10.76
CA ASP A 64 -10.12 -5.26 -11.41
C ASP A 64 -8.77 -5.17 -10.70
N GLU A 65 -7.76 -4.67 -11.41
CA GLU A 65 -6.45 -4.35 -10.88
C GLU A 65 -5.92 -3.04 -11.48
N LEU A 66 -4.98 -2.41 -10.78
CA LEU A 66 -4.22 -1.28 -11.28
C LEU A 66 -3.32 -1.73 -12.43
N ASP A 67 -3.46 -1.09 -13.60
CA ASP A 67 -2.87 -1.57 -14.85
C ASP A 67 -1.33 -1.70 -14.82
N SER A 68 -0.66 -0.72 -14.22
CA SER A 68 0.81 -0.63 -14.18
C SER A 68 1.41 -0.81 -12.78
N HIS A 69 0.64 -1.33 -11.82
CA HIS A 69 1.15 -1.49 -10.46
C HIS A 69 2.05 -2.73 -10.34
N PRO A 70 3.27 -2.61 -9.80
CA PRO A 70 4.22 -3.71 -9.74
C PRO A 70 3.93 -4.73 -8.63
N VAL A 71 2.83 -4.63 -7.90
CA VAL A 71 2.42 -5.61 -6.88
C VAL A 71 1.01 -6.05 -7.18
N ASP A 72 0.76 -7.36 -7.05
CA ASP A 72 -0.57 -7.95 -7.19
C ASP A 72 -1.57 -7.21 -6.31
N ASN A 73 -2.70 -6.87 -6.91
CA ASN A 73 -3.71 -6.06 -6.27
C ASN A 73 -5.11 -6.38 -6.81
N PHE A 74 -6.09 -5.92 -6.05
CA PHE A 74 -7.51 -5.98 -6.35
C PHE A 74 -8.10 -4.60 -6.16
N VAL A 75 -8.86 -4.14 -7.14
CA VAL A 75 -9.50 -2.82 -7.14
C VAL A 75 -11.01 -2.97 -7.14
N PHE A 76 -11.66 -2.20 -6.27
CA PHE A 76 -13.10 -2.06 -6.19
C PHE A 76 -13.46 -0.57 -6.25
N GLU A 77 -14.55 -0.24 -6.94
CA GLU A 77 -15.06 1.13 -6.99
C GLU A 77 -16.52 1.17 -6.56
N PHE A 78 -16.82 2.07 -5.63
CA PHE A 78 -18.14 2.25 -5.05
C PHE A 78 -18.59 3.70 -5.21
N ARG A 79 -19.75 3.93 -5.82
CA ARG A 79 -20.38 5.25 -5.97
C ARG A 79 -21.27 5.59 -4.79
N THR A 80 -21.81 4.56 -4.12
CA THR A 80 -22.74 4.71 -2.99
C THR A 80 -22.30 3.86 -1.81
N LEU A 81 -22.88 4.14 -0.64
CA LEU A 81 -22.66 3.33 0.56
C LEU A 81 -23.25 1.93 0.41
N ASP A 82 -24.41 1.81 -0.24
CA ASP A 82 -25.08 0.53 -0.48
C ASP A 82 -24.22 -0.38 -1.35
N GLU A 83 -23.56 0.16 -2.39
CA GLU A 83 -22.61 -0.61 -3.22
C GLU A 83 -21.44 -1.17 -2.40
N LEU A 84 -20.92 -0.39 -1.45
CA LEU A 84 -19.86 -0.84 -0.54
C LEU A 84 -20.37 -1.92 0.42
N GLN A 85 -21.53 -1.73 1.03
CA GLN A 85 -22.12 -2.68 1.98
C GLN A 85 -22.47 -4.02 1.32
N MET A 86 -22.96 -3.97 0.09
CA MET A 86 -23.33 -5.15 -0.70
C MET A 86 -22.15 -5.78 -1.46
N SER A 87 -20.92 -5.30 -1.23
CA SER A 87 -19.73 -5.78 -1.95
C SER A 87 -19.22 -7.13 -1.44
N PHE A 88 -19.86 -8.22 -1.88
CA PHE A 88 -19.42 -9.58 -1.54
C PHE A 88 -17.96 -9.85 -1.94
N GLY A 89 -17.50 -9.33 -3.09
CA GLY A 89 -16.15 -9.58 -3.58
C GLY A 89 -15.04 -8.96 -2.72
N LEU A 90 -15.27 -7.77 -2.13
CA LEU A 90 -14.29 -7.17 -1.22
C LEU A 90 -14.20 -7.97 0.08
N TRP A 91 -15.34 -8.34 0.65
CA TRP A 91 -15.39 -9.09 1.90
C TRP A 91 -14.84 -10.51 1.75
N ASP A 92 -15.19 -11.23 0.69
CA ASP A 92 -14.66 -12.56 0.38
C ASP A 92 -13.14 -12.50 0.18
N LEU A 93 -12.61 -11.52 -0.56
CA LEU A 93 -11.16 -11.33 -0.70
C LEU A 93 -10.45 -11.18 0.66
N VAL A 94 -10.99 -10.33 1.54
CA VAL A 94 -10.42 -10.12 2.89
C VAL A 94 -10.50 -11.40 3.72
N GLU A 95 -11.62 -12.10 3.67
CA GLU A 95 -11.83 -13.38 4.36
C GLU A 95 -10.85 -14.45 3.88
N ARG A 96 -10.70 -14.64 2.56
CA ARG A 96 -9.72 -15.59 1.98
C ARG A 96 -8.29 -15.24 2.37
N CYS A 97 -7.92 -13.97 2.38
CA CYS A 97 -6.61 -13.55 2.87
C CYS A 97 -6.42 -13.96 4.34
N GLN A 98 -7.43 -13.78 5.20
CA GLN A 98 -7.36 -14.15 6.61
C GLN A 98 -7.27 -15.68 6.81
N GLU A 99 -8.11 -16.46 6.11
CA GLU A 99 -8.10 -17.93 6.15
C GLU A 99 -6.73 -18.49 5.75
N MET A 100 -6.13 -17.93 4.68
CA MET A 100 -4.81 -18.30 4.19
C MET A 100 -3.66 -17.71 5.01
N LYS A 101 -3.95 -16.87 6.02
CA LYS A 101 -2.95 -16.13 6.81
C LYS A 101 -2.04 -15.23 5.96
N ILE A 102 -2.59 -14.71 4.86
CA ILE A 102 -1.97 -13.73 3.99
C ILE A 102 -2.13 -12.33 4.62
N ALA A 103 -1.00 -11.66 4.84
CA ALA A 103 -1.01 -10.25 5.18
C ALA A 103 -1.55 -9.43 4.01
N HIS A 104 -2.37 -8.42 4.31
CA HIS A 104 -2.94 -7.55 3.28
C HIS A 104 -2.94 -6.10 3.74
N ASN A 105 -2.81 -5.19 2.78
CA ASN A 105 -3.01 -3.76 3.00
C ASN A 105 -4.20 -3.28 2.18
N LEU A 106 -5.03 -2.43 2.80
CA LEU A 106 -6.18 -1.81 2.16
C LEU A 106 -5.96 -0.29 2.13
N PHE A 107 -6.10 0.29 0.95
CA PHE A 107 -6.10 1.74 0.74
C PHE A 107 -7.42 2.16 0.13
N ALA A 108 -8.01 3.22 0.65
CA ALA A 108 -9.27 3.75 0.17
C ALA A 108 -9.15 5.26 -0.07
N ALA A 109 -9.54 5.72 -1.25
CA ALA A 109 -9.56 7.13 -1.61
C ALA A 109 -10.65 7.40 -2.65
N ARG A 110 -11.13 8.65 -2.73
CA ARG A 110 -12.05 9.03 -3.80
C ARG A 110 -11.27 9.27 -5.09
N ASN A 111 -11.76 8.73 -6.20
CA ASN A 111 -11.23 9.02 -7.53
C ASN A 111 -11.75 10.37 -8.04
N ALA A 112 -11.29 10.81 -9.22
CA ALA A 112 -11.69 12.07 -9.83
C ALA A 112 -13.20 12.19 -10.13
N THR A 113 -13.93 11.07 -10.14
CA THR A 113 -15.39 11.02 -10.34
C THR A 113 -16.17 11.06 -9.02
N GLY A 114 -15.47 11.07 -7.88
CA GLY A 114 -16.05 11.06 -6.54
C GLY A 114 -16.36 9.66 -5.99
N ALA A 115 -16.22 8.62 -6.80
CA ALA A 115 -16.39 7.23 -6.35
C ALA A 115 -15.26 6.83 -5.40
N LEU A 116 -15.60 6.08 -4.35
CA LEU A 116 -14.64 5.47 -3.44
C LEU A 116 -13.93 4.32 -4.16
N ARG A 117 -12.65 4.47 -4.43
CA ARG A 117 -11.78 3.40 -4.91
C ARG A 117 -11.08 2.75 -3.73
N VAL A 118 -11.24 1.43 -3.62
CA VAL A 118 -10.55 0.60 -2.64
C VAL A 118 -9.55 -0.27 -3.38
N VAL A 119 -8.30 -0.24 -2.96
CA VAL A 119 -7.23 -1.10 -3.45
C VAL A 119 -6.77 -2.01 -2.32
N VAL A 120 -6.76 -3.31 -2.58
CA VAL A 120 -6.27 -4.33 -1.65
C VAL A 120 -5.02 -4.96 -2.26
N TRP A 121 -3.92 -4.95 -1.49
CA TRP A 121 -2.69 -5.66 -1.83
C TRP A 121 -2.47 -6.81 -0.86
N PRO A 122 -2.77 -8.05 -1.27
CA PRO A 122 -2.19 -9.23 -0.67
C PRO A 122 -0.67 -9.18 -0.81
N ARG A 123 0.05 -9.45 0.28
CA ARG A 123 1.49 -9.22 0.34
C ARG A 123 2.16 -10.22 1.25
N ARG A 124 3.46 -10.42 1.05
CA ARG A 124 4.23 -11.22 2.00
C ARG A 124 4.22 -10.57 3.39
N SER A 125 4.16 -11.41 4.41
CA SER A 125 4.32 -10.98 5.80
C SER A 125 5.75 -10.52 6.03
N VAL A 126 5.91 -9.37 6.70
CA VAL A 126 7.22 -8.87 7.11
C VAL A 126 7.25 -8.82 8.63
N TYR A 127 7.99 -9.74 9.26
CA TYR A 127 8.19 -9.77 10.70
C TYR A 127 9.46 -8.97 11.04
N GLY A 128 9.30 -7.80 11.69
CA GLY A 128 10.42 -6.97 12.17
C GLY A 128 10.16 -5.46 12.13
N ALA A 129 10.88 -4.68 12.94
CA ALA A 129 10.89 -3.22 12.86
C ALA A 129 11.58 -2.74 11.56
N LYS A 130 11.26 -1.52 11.09
CA LYS A 130 11.98 -0.86 9.98
C LYS A 130 13.45 -0.73 10.40
N ALA A 131 14.31 -1.62 9.92
CA ALA A 131 15.72 -1.56 10.24
C ALA A 131 16.46 -1.06 9.00
N CYS A 132 16.76 0.25 8.95
CA CYS A 132 17.98 0.68 8.28
C CYS A 132 19.11 0.18 9.17
N GLN A 133 19.54 -1.07 9.01
CA GLN A 133 20.78 -1.50 9.62
C GLN A 133 21.90 -0.84 8.83
N HIS A 134 22.45 0.26 9.35
CA HIS A 134 23.83 0.60 9.04
C HIS A 134 24.71 -0.46 9.69
N HIS A 135 24.81 -1.63 9.07
CA HIS A 135 25.87 -2.57 9.40
C HIS A 135 27.14 -2.09 8.70
N PRO A 136 28.23 -1.79 9.45
CA PRO A 136 29.52 -1.72 8.81
C PRO A 136 29.80 -3.14 8.34
N VAL A 137 30.22 -3.30 7.08
CA VAL A 137 30.59 -4.56 6.42
C VAL A 137 29.47 -5.17 5.55
N LYS A 138 29.51 -4.80 4.27
CA LYS A 138 29.18 -5.63 3.08
C LYS A 138 27.72 -6.08 2.89
N SER A 139 26.81 -5.13 2.77
CA SER A 139 25.74 -5.12 1.75
C SER A 139 24.93 -3.83 1.93
N ASP A 140 25.09 -2.86 1.02
CA ASP A 140 24.34 -1.59 0.96
C ASP A 140 22.86 -1.79 0.56
N GLU A 141 22.20 -2.81 1.06
CA GLU A 141 20.78 -3.05 0.77
C GLU A 141 19.91 -2.31 1.79
N CYS A 142 19.37 -1.17 1.37
CA CYS A 142 18.31 -0.50 2.13
C CYS A 142 17.04 -1.34 2.03
N VAL A 143 16.75 -2.14 3.06
CA VAL A 143 15.53 -2.95 3.11
C VAL A 143 14.35 -2.07 3.49
N PHE A 144 13.51 -1.74 2.50
CA PHE A 144 12.25 -1.05 2.73
C PHE A 144 11.18 -2.05 3.16
N ASN A 145 10.74 -1.94 4.42
CA ASN A 145 9.49 -2.58 4.84
C ASN A 145 8.32 -1.80 4.25
N VAL A 146 7.95 -2.16 3.03
CA VAL A 146 6.80 -1.60 2.29
C VAL A 146 5.54 -1.79 3.15
N ALA A 147 4.79 -0.72 3.40
CA ALA A 147 3.45 -0.78 3.99
C ALA A 147 2.44 -0.14 3.03
N VAL A 148 1.21 0.10 3.50
CA VAL A 148 0.13 0.65 2.68
C VAL A 148 0.51 2.00 2.04
N ALA A 149 1.25 2.85 2.75
CA ALA A 149 1.66 4.14 2.24
C ALA A 149 2.67 3.99 1.10
N GLU A 150 3.68 3.14 1.28
CA GLU A 150 4.68 2.86 0.26
C GLU A 150 4.03 2.21 -0.98
N LEU A 151 3.10 1.25 -0.81
CA LEU A 151 2.29 0.67 -1.91
C LEU A 151 1.47 1.73 -2.65
N ALA A 152 1.00 2.76 -1.93
CA ALA A 152 0.33 3.91 -2.53
C ALA A 152 1.29 4.93 -3.17
N GLY A 153 2.57 4.60 -3.31
CA GLY A 153 3.59 5.48 -3.90
C GLY A 153 4.12 6.54 -2.94
N MET A 154 3.88 6.40 -1.64
CA MET A 154 4.33 7.32 -0.59
C MET A 154 5.43 6.71 0.25
N PHE A 155 6.69 7.04 -0.03
CA PHE A 155 7.84 6.58 0.75
C PHE A 155 8.25 7.59 1.81
N VAL A 156 8.86 7.09 2.88
CA VAL A 156 9.56 7.90 3.86
C VAL A 156 10.99 7.38 3.97
N VAL A 157 11.98 8.23 3.76
CA VAL A 157 13.42 7.91 3.80
C VAL A 157 14.12 8.74 4.88
N PRO A 158 15.24 8.29 5.45
CA PRO A 158 15.96 9.08 6.46
C PRO A 158 16.81 10.20 5.85
N ASP A 159 17.38 10.00 4.66
CA ASP A 159 18.32 10.92 4.03
C ASP A 159 18.30 10.87 2.51
N GLU A 160 19.03 11.81 1.90
CA GLU A 160 19.18 11.93 0.45
C GLU A 160 19.97 10.76 -0.15
N ALA A 161 20.91 10.17 0.60
CA ALA A 161 21.65 8.97 0.18
C ALA A 161 20.72 7.76 0.02
N THR A 162 19.70 7.66 0.87
CA THR A 162 18.65 6.64 0.78
C THR A 162 17.61 6.98 -0.30
N ALA A 163 17.34 8.27 -0.52
CA ALA A 163 16.41 8.72 -1.57
C ALA A 163 16.95 8.50 -2.98
N HIS A 164 18.27 8.66 -3.17
CA HIS A 164 18.89 8.66 -4.49
C HIS A 164 18.69 7.33 -5.24
N PRO A 165 18.94 6.13 -4.67
CA PRO A 165 18.66 4.86 -5.33
C PRO A 165 17.19 4.70 -5.74
N LEU A 166 16.25 5.15 -4.91
CA LEU A 166 14.81 5.09 -5.23
C LEU A 166 14.42 5.97 -6.43
N SER A 167 15.18 7.05 -6.66
CA SER A 167 14.95 7.95 -7.79
C SER A 167 15.47 7.42 -9.13
N LEU A 168 16.32 6.38 -9.10
CA LEU A 168 16.85 5.77 -10.32
C LEU A 168 15.77 4.97 -11.05
N PRO A 169 15.90 4.81 -12.39
CA PRO A 169 15.06 3.89 -13.14
C PRO A 169 15.13 2.50 -12.51
N SER A 170 13.99 1.92 -12.14
CA SER A 170 13.80 0.63 -11.43
C SER A 170 14.02 0.59 -9.90
N GLY A 171 14.57 1.63 -9.26
CA GLY A 171 14.81 1.60 -7.80
C GLY A 171 13.55 1.36 -6.97
N LEU A 172 12.43 2.02 -7.31
CA LEU A 172 11.13 1.73 -6.69
C LEU A 172 10.58 0.35 -7.06
N HIS A 173 10.86 -0.13 -8.27
CA HIS A 173 10.34 -1.40 -8.74
C HIS A 173 10.84 -2.56 -7.88
N GLU A 174 12.13 -2.60 -7.59
CA GLU A 174 12.74 -3.64 -6.73
C GLU A 174 12.13 -3.66 -5.33
N VAL A 175 11.89 -2.48 -4.75
CA VAL A 175 11.23 -2.35 -3.45
C VAL A 175 9.82 -2.95 -3.48
N TYR A 176 9.06 -2.68 -4.53
CA TYR A 176 7.72 -3.25 -4.68
C TYR A 176 7.72 -4.76 -4.94
N ILE A 177 8.64 -5.28 -5.75
CA ILE A 177 8.77 -6.72 -5.97
C ILE A 177 9.01 -7.44 -4.65
N SER A 178 9.79 -6.83 -3.76
CA SER A 178 10.00 -7.35 -2.41
C SER A 178 8.73 -7.38 -1.54
N ALA A 179 7.61 -6.77 -1.94
CA ALA A 179 6.34 -6.84 -1.20
C ALA A 179 5.39 -7.93 -1.72
N ARG A 180 5.66 -8.49 -2.91
CA ARG A 180 4.78 -9.49 -3.55
C ARG A 180 4.64 -10.75 -2.72
N LEU A 181 3.49 -11.39 -2.88
CA LEU A 181 3.32 -12.80 -2.51
C LEU A 181 4.09 -13.70 -3.48
N ASP A 182 4.38 -14.91 -3.02
CA ASP A 182 4.89 -15.93 -3.93
C ASP A 182 3.84 -16.28 -4.98
N ARG A 183 4.29 -16.61 -6.19
CA ARG A 183 3.39 -16.87 -7.33
C ARG A 183 2.37 -17.98 -7.04
N GLN A 184 2.77 -18.97 -6.25
CA GLN A 184 1.89 -20.06 -5.83
C GLN A 184 0.78 -19.57 -4.89
N GLU A 185 1.11 -18.70 -3.92
CA GLU A 185 0.15 -18.16 -2.95
C GLU A 185 -0.89 -17.28 -3.63
N ILE A 186 -0.47 -16.36 -4.52
CA ILE A 186 -1.41 -15.52 -5.25
C ILE A 186 -2.30 -16.36 -6.17
N THR A 187 -1.76 -17.38 -6.84
CA THR A 187 -2.55 -18.28 -7.70
C THR A 187 -3.58 -19.07 -6.87
N GLN A 188 -3.21 -19.52 -5.68
CA GLN A 188 -4.12 -20.22 -4.77
C GLN A 188 -5.23 -19.27 -4.27
N LEU A 189 -4.87 -18.05 -3.87
CA LEU A 189 -5.85 -17.03 -3.49
C LEU A 189 -6.83 -16.77 -4.64
N GLU A 190 -6.31 -16.56 -5.86
CA GLU A 190 -7.16 -16.32 -7.02
C GLU A 190 -8.07 -17.50 -7.33
N THR A 191 -7.59 -18.73 -7.15
CA THR A 191 -8.41 -19.94 -7.33
C THR A 191 -9.58 -19.99 -6.35
N LEU A 192 -9.38 -19.57 -5.09
CA LEU A 192 -10.44 -19.54 -4.08
C LEU A 192 -11.50 -18.45 -4.34
N LEU A 193 -11.13 -17.40 -5.07
CA LEU A 193 -12.03 -16.30 -5.43
C LEU A 193 -12.82 -16.55 -6.72
N LEU A 194 -12.52 -17.64 -7.43
CA LEU A 194 -13.33 -18.06 -8.57
C LEU A 194 -14.72 -18.47 -8.08
N PRO A 195 -15.80 -18.10 -8.79
CA PRO A 195 -17.13 -18.59 -8.48
C PRO A 195 -17.12 -20.11 -8.45
N GLN A 196 -17.54 -20.71 -7.33
CA GLN A 196 -17.75 -22.15 -7.29
C GLN A 196 -18.94 -22.44 -8.20
N VAL A 197 -18.68 -23.12 -9.32
CA VAL A 197 -19.75 -23.64 -10.18
C VAL A 197 -20.43 -24.75 -9.37
N ILE A 198 -21.61 -24.45 -8.83
CA ILE A 198 -22.53 -25.44 -8.24
C ILE A 198 -23.47 -25.93 -9.35
#